data_AF-A0A0S4XAS8-F1
#
_entry.id   AF-A0A0S4XAS8-F1
#
_cell.length_a   1.000
_cell.length_b   1.000
_cell.length_c   1.000
_cell.angle_alpha   90.00
_cell.angle_beta   90.00
_cell.angle_gamma   90.00
#
_symmetry.space_group_name_H-M   'P 1'
#
loop_
_entity.id
_entity.type
_entity.pdbx_description
1 polymer ?
#
loop_
_entity_poly.entity_id
_entity_poly.type
_entity_poly.pdbx_seq_one_letter_code
_entity_poly.pdbx_strand_id
1 'polypeptide(L)'
;MRAISSDRVRGFTLLELLVAITLLAILAVLAWRGLDSMTRTHEALAQRDERIEALKTAYAQFDADCTQLADPSTLARPPVEVDADRVLLVRDRRDDGQPPAWQVVLYRAVNGRLERLQSAPITNRSDLRGALDNLRQGGANAAVYKLADAVDGIAARAWIEPGGWMDNTGALSAALFPGGSNTTTLAELSSASAASASAVAATSVVVPVATVRAVELALLVRMTPQGTPQRFTRICMTGL
;
A
#
# COMPACT_ATOMS: atom_id res chain seq x y z
N MET A 1 -8.92 -91.24 4.58
CA MET A 1 -9.33 -90.55 5.83
C MET A 1 -8.36 -89.42 6.10
N ARG A 2 -8.78 -88.15 5.91
CA ARG A 2 -7.98 -86.97 6.28
C ARG A 2 -8.41 -86.55 7.67
N ALA A 3 -7.48 -86.57 8.63
CA ALA A 3 -7.72 -86.08 9.97
C ALA A 3 -7.96 -84.56 9.92
N ILE A 4 -9.11 -84.12 10.39
CA ILE A 4 -9.39 -82.70 10.62
C ILE A 4 -8.73 -82.36 11.95
N SER A 5 -7.60 -81.66 11.89
CA SER A 5 -6.96 -81.08 13.06
C SER A 5 -7.93 -80.08 13.68
N SER A 6 -8.41 -80.37 14.89
CA SER A 6 -9.17 -79.42 15.70
C SER A 6 -8.21 -78.35 16.20
N ASP A 7 -8.23 -77.18 15.57
CA ASP A 7 -7.57 -76.00 16.10
C ASP A 7 -8.30 -75.58 17.39
N ARG A 8 -7.57 -75.53 18.50
CA ARG A 8 -8.09 -75.01 19.76
C ARG A 8 -8.35 -73.52 19.58
N VAL A 9 -9.62 -73.13 19.63
CA VAL A 9 -10.03 -71.73 19.76
C VAL A 9 -9.48 -71.22 21.09
N ARG A 10 -8.40 -70.44 21.03
CA ARG A 10 -7.87 -69.71 22.19
C ARG A 10 -8.88 -68.61 22.53
N GLY A 11 -9.40 -68.64 23.76
CA GLY A 11 -10.34 -67.62 24.25
C GLY A 11 -9.65 -66.27 24.35
N PHE A 12 -10.28 -65.25 23.76
CA PHE A 12 -9.85 -63.86 23.78
C PHE A 12 -9.75 -63.36 25.23
N THR A 13 -8.55 -62.97 25.65
CA THR A 13 -8.34 -62.55 27.04
C THR A 13 -8.88 -61.14 27.25
N LEU A 14 -9.44 -60.83 28.43
CA LEU A 14 -9.85 -59.47 28.80
C LEU A 14 -8.70 -58.47 28.65
N LEU A 15 -7.47 -58.96 28.87
CA LEU A 15 -6.23 -58.21 28.70
C LEU A 15 -5.98 -57.82 27.23
N GLU A 16 -6.22 -58.72 26.26
CA GLU A 16 -6.11 -58.38 24.82
C GLU A 16 -7.09 -57.28 24.43
N LEU A 17 -8.34 -57.35 24.90
CA LEU A 17 -9.32 -56.28 24.65
C LEU A 17 -8.81 -54.95 25.22
N LEU A 18 -8.33 -54.96 26.46
CA LEU A 18 -7.90 -53.76 27.18
C LEU A 18 -6.68 -53.11 26.50
N VAL A 19 -5.71 -53.92 26.09
CA VAL A 19 -4.55 -53.43 25.34
C VAL A 19 -4.98 -52.91 23.95
N ALA A 20 -5.88 -53.61 23.26
CA ALA A 20 -6.37 -53.16 21.96
C ALA A 20 -7.09 -51.79 22.03
N ILE A 21 -8.01 -51.61 22.99
CA ILE A 21 -8.74 -50.35 23.15
C ILE A 21 -7.83 -49.20 23.61
N THR A 22 -6.82 -49.48 24.45
CA THR A 22 -5.88 -48.44 24.90
C THR A 22 -4.98 -47.97 23.78
N LEU A 23 -4.45 -48.88 22.95
CA LEU A 23 -3.68 -48.51 21.76
C LEU A 23 -4.54 -47.76 20.75
N LEU A 24 -5.77 -48.23 20.50
CA LEU A 24 -6.68 -47.56 19.58
C LEU A 24 -7.05 -46.16 20.06
N ALA A 25 -7.27 -45.97 21.37
CA ALA A 25 -7.51 -44.67 21.96
C ALA A 25 -6.32 -43.71 21.76
N ILE A 26 -5.08 -44.18 21.98
CA ILE A 26 -3.86 -43.37 21.77
C ILE A 26 -3.73 -42.97 20.30
N LEU A 27 -3.89 -43.92 19.38
CA LEU A 27 -3.83 -43.66 17.94
C LEU A 27 -4.89 -42.64 17.50
N ALA A 28 -6.12 -42.75 18.02
CA ALA A 28 -7.19 -41.80 17.74
C ALA A 28 -6.83 -40.38 18.21
N VAL A 29 -6.25 -40.24 19.41
CA VAL A 29 -5.81 -38.93 19.93
C VAL A 29 -4.67 -38.34 19.09
N LEU A 30 -3.68 -39.16 18.71
CA LEU A 30 -2.57 -38.72 17.86
C LEU A 30 -3.04 -38.32 16.46
N ALA A 31 -3.96 -39.09 15.87
CA ALA A 31 -4.55 -38.77 14.57
C ALA A 31 -5.32 -37.44 14.62
N TRP A 32 -6.12 -37.21 15.67
CA TRP A 32 -6.83 -35.94 15.86
C TRP A 32 -5.86 -34.76 16.04
N ARG A 33 -4.80 -34.92 16.85
CA ARG A 33 -3.75 -33.91 17.05
C ARG A 33 -3.01 -33.61 15.74
N GLY A 34 -2.71 -34.63 14.95
CA GLY A 34 -2.07 -34.48 13.64
C GLY A 34 -2.94 -33.70 12.66
N LEU A 35 -4.24 -34.03 12.62
CA LEU A 35 -5.21 -33.34 11.79
C LEU A 35 -5.39 -31.87 12.20
N ASP A 36 -5.57 -31.58 13.49
CA ASP A 36 -5.70 -30.21 14.01
C ASP A 36 -4.46 -29.34 13.74
N SER A 37 -3.27 -29.92 13.81
CA SER A 37 -2.04 -29.22 13.43
C SER A 37 -2.01 -28.86 11.94
N MET A 38 -2.44 -29.80 11.08
CA MET A 38 -2.50 -29.60 9.64
C MET A 38 -3.53 -28.53 9.26
N THR A 39 -4.74 -28.59 9.80
CA THR A 39 -5.81 -27.61 9.51
C THR A 39 -5.37 -26.19 9.87
N ARG A 40 -4.78 -25.99 11.07
CA ARG A 40 -4.25 -24.68 11.48
C ARG A 40 -3.14 -24.18 10.57
N THR A 41 -2.28 -25.08 10.11
CA THR A 41 -1.20 -24.74 9.17
C THR A 41 -1.78 -24.29 7.83
N HIS A 42 -2.80 -24.99 7.31
CA HIS A 42 -3.49 -24.59 6.09
C HIS A 42 -4.18 -23.23 6.22
N GLU A 43 -4.86 -22.97 7.34
CA GLU A 43 -5.50 -21.68 7.60
C GLU A 43 -4.46 -20.54 7.64
N ALA A 44 -3.33 -20.74 8.31
CA ALA A 44 -2.26 -19.75 8.37
C ALA A 44 -1.62 -19.48 7.00
N LEU A 45 -1.46 -20.51 6.16
CA LEU A 45 -0.98 -20.37 4.79
C LEU A 45 -1.99 -19.63 3.92
N ALA A 46 -3.28 -19.98 4.00
CA ALA A 46 -4.34 -19.32 3.24
C ALA A 46 -4.42 -17.81 3.57
N GLN A 47 -4.36 -17.44 4.85
CA GLN A 47 -4.32 -16.03 5.26
C GLN A 47 -3.09 -15.29 4.75
N ARG A 48 -1.95 -15.98 4.67
CA ARG A 48 -0.71 -15.40 4.13
C ARG A 48 -0.82 -15.15 2.63
N ASP A 49 -1.40 -16.09 1.88
CA ASP A 49 -1.60 -15.97 0.44
C ASP A 49 -2.57 -14.83 0.11
N GLU A 50 -3.70 -14.72 0.84
CA GLU A 50 -4.64 -13.61 0.71
C GLU A 50 -3.95 -12.24 0.92
N ARG A 51 -3.09 -12.12 1.94
CA ARG A 51 -2.32 -10.89 2.18
C ARG A 51 -1.37 -10.55 1.03
N ILE A 52 -0.71 -11.57 0.45
CA ILE A 52 0.19 -11.36 -0.69
C ILE A 52 -0.60 -10.92 -1.92
N GLU A 53 -1.78 -11.48 -2.17
CA GLU A 53 -2.65 -11.07 -3.28
C GLU A 53 -3.19 -9.64 -3.11
N ALA A 54 -3.61 -9.28 -1.89
CA ALA A 54 -4.01 -7.90 -1.57
C ALA A 54 -2.85 -6.93 -1.81
N LEU A 55 -1.64 -7.28 -1.39
CA LEU A 55 -0.43 -6.48 -1.59
C LEU A 55 -0.08 -6.32 -3.08
N LYS A 56 -0.16 -7.39 -3.88
CA LYS A 56 0.04 -7.33 -5.33
C LYS A 56 -0.98 -6.40 -5.99
N THR A 57 -2.25 -6.50 -5.60
CA THR A 57 -3.33 -5.64 -6.10
C THR A 57 -3.10 -4.17 -5.71
N ALA A 58 -2.68 -3.92 -4.47
CA ALA A 58 -2.34 -2.58 -4.00
C ALA A 58 -1.19 -1.96 -4.80
N TYR A 59 -0.14 -2.74 -5.10
CA TYR A 59 0.97 -2.27 -5.93
C TYR A 59 0.59 -2.10 -7.40
N ALA A 60 -0.28 -2.96 -7.95
CA ALA A 60 -0.80 -2.76 -9.30
C ALA A 60 -1.61 -1.46 -9.40
N GLN A 61 -2.43 -1.16 -8.37
CA GLN A 61 -3.14 0.10 -8.27
C GLN A 61 -2.17 1.29 -8.19
N PHE A 62 -1.12 1.19 -7.38
CA PHE A 62 -0.07 2.22 -7.29
C PHE A 62 0.67 2.43 -8.61
N ASP A 63 1.07 1.35 -9.29
CA ASP A 63 1.71 1.42 -10.61
C ASP A 63 0.78 2.11 -11.64
N ALA A 64 -0.51 1.81 -11.63
CA ALA A 64 -1.49 2.46 -12.51
C ALA A 64 -1.64 3.96 -12.25
N ASP A 65 -1.61 4.40 -10.99
CA ASP A 65 -1.69 5.83 -10.66
C ASP A 65 -0.39 6.58 -10.96
N CYS A 66 0.76 5.94 -10.72
CA CYS A 66 2.08 6.54 -10.96
C CYS A 66 2.43 6.60 -12.46
N THR A 67 2.01 5.63 -13.28
CA THR A 67 2.23 5.70 -14.74
C THR A 67 1.42 6.82 -15.40
N GLN A 68 0.29 7.23 -14.80
CA GLN A 68 -0.52 8.37 -15.25
C GLN A 68 -0.19 9.68 -14.54
N LEU A 69 0.99 9.81 -13.95
CA LEU A 69 1.41 11.03 -13.28
C LEU A 69 1.30 12.25 -14.21
N ALA A 70 0.68 13.32 -13.73
CA ALA A 70 0.44 14.52 -14.52
C ALA A 70 1.75 15.30 -14.75
N ASP A 71 1.83 16.00 -15.89
CA ASP A 71 3.02 16.74 -16.28
C ASP A 71 3.24 17.97 -15.36
N PRO A 72 4.40 18.08 -14.67
CA PRO A 72 4.71 19.20 -13.77
C PRO A 72 4.58 20.58 -14.43
N SER A 73 4.86 20.70 -15.73
CA SER A 73 4.75 21.96 -16.49
C SER A 73 3.30 22.43 -16.61
N THR A 74 2.36 21.48 -16.78
CA THR A 74 0.93 21.80 -16.86
C THR A 74 0.38 22.19 -15.48
N LEU A 75 0.87 21.56 -14.41
CA LEU A 75 0.46 21.84 -13.04
C LEU A 75 1.09 23.11 -12.46
N ALA A 76 2.28 23.52 -12.96
CA ALA A 76 3.14 24.52 -12.33
C ALA A 76 3.47 24.20 -10.85
N ARG A 77 3.58 22.89 -10.54
CA ARG A 77 3.77 22.31 -9.20
C ARG A 77 4.33 20.87 -9.33
N PRO A 78 5.04 20.34 -8.32
CA PRO A 78 5.38 18.92 -8.27
C PRO A 78 4.14 18.01 -8.35
N PRO A 79 4.13 17.00 -9.23
CA PRO A 79 2.99 16.08 -9.34
C PRO A 79 3.00 15.00 -8.25
N VAL A 80 4.08 14.88 -7.47
CA VAL A 80 4.21 13.96 -6.34
C VAL A 80 4.52 14.78 -5.10
N GLU A 81 3.93 14.40 -3.96
CA GLU A 81 4.34 14.88 -2.65
C GLU A 81 4.62 13.67 -1.76
N VAL A 82 5.78 13.69 -1.11
CA VAL A 82 6.28 12.62 -0.25
C VAL A 82 6.41 13.16 1.18
N ASP A 83 5.82 12.42 2.12
CA ASP A 83 5.87 12.68 3.55
C ASP A 83 6.09 11.36 4.31
N ALA A 84 6.24 11.41 5.62
CA ALA A 84 6.67 10.26 6.42
C ALA A 84 5.70 9.06 6.40
N ASP A 85 4.39 9.30 6.30
CA ASP A 85 3.32 8.29 6.41
C ASP A 85 2.34 8.30 5.23
N ARG A 86 2.64 9.10 4.19
CA ARG A 86 1.77 9.29 3.05
C ARG A 86 2.54 9.64 1.77
N VAL A 87 1.95 9.26 0.64
CA VAL A 87 2.36 9.74 -0.67
C VAL A 87 1.15 10.23 -1.43
N LEU A 88 1.26 11.43 -1.98
CA LEU A 88 0.24 12.05 -2.78
C LEU A 88 0.73 12.14 -4.22
N LEU A 89 -0.15 11.83 -5.17
CA LEU A 89 0.13 11.89 -6.59
C LEU A 89 -0.99 12.67 -7.27
N VAL A 90 -0.63 13.54 -8.22
CA VAL A 90 -1.55 14.17 -9.15
C VAL A 90 -1.41 13.42 -10.46
N ARG A 91 -2.48 12.77 -10.89
CA ARG A 91 -2.52 12.01 -12.14
C ARG A 91 -3.39 12.68 -13.19
N ASP A 92 -3.03 12.49 -14.44
CA ASP A 92 -3.95 12.66 -15.55
C ASP A 92 -5.04 11.59 -15.47
N ARG A 93 -6.28 12.01 -15.72
CA ARG A 93 -7.44 11.15 -15.87
C ARG A 93 -7.96 11.32 -17.29
N ARG A 94 -7.85 10.24 -18.06
CA ARG A 94 -8.35 10.16 -19.44
C ARG A 94 -9.31 8.98 -19.52
N ASP A 95 -10.58 9.27 -19.26
CA ASP A 95 -11.66 8.30 -19.44
C ASP A 95 -12.30 8.52 -20.82
N ASP A 96 -12.71 7.43 -21.47
CA ASP A 96 -13.34 7.50 -22.78
C ASP A 96 -14.61 8.35 -22.74
N GLY A 97 -14.70 9.32 -23.66
CA GLY A 97 -15.86 10.20 -23.80
C GLY A 97 -15.97 11.30 -22.74
N GLN A 98 -15.02 11.42 -21.81
CA GLN A 98 -14.96 12.52 -20.84
C GLN A 98 -13.83 13.51 -21.18
N PRO A 99 -13.99 14.81 -20.82
CA PRO A 99 -12.92 15.77 -20.98
C PRO A 99 -11.71 15.38 -20.12
N PRO A 100 -10.46 15.66 -20.57
CA PRO A 100 -9.27 15.46 -19.75
C PRO A 100 -9.42 16.20 -18.42
N ALA A 101 -9.11 15.50 -17.34
CA ALA A 101 -9.14 16.05 -16.00
C ALA A 101 -7.92 15.56 -15.21
N TRP A 102 -7.57 16.28 -14.16
CA TRP A 102 -6.65 15.80 -13.14
C TRP A 102 -7.42 15.09 -12.04
N GLN A 103 -6.73 14.19 -11.35
CA GLN A 103 -7.22 13.60 -10.12
C GLN A 103 -6.08 13.53 -9.11
N VAL A 104 -6.37 13.94 -7.88
CA VAL A 104 -5.43 13.80 -6.78
C VAL A 104 -5.70 12.49 -6.07
N VAL A 105 -4.65 11.70 -5.85
CA VAL A 105 -4.71 10.43 -5.12
C VAL A 105 -3.74 10.46 -3.96
N LEU A 106 -4.12 9.88 -2.84
CA LEU A 106 -3.33 9.83 -1.62
C LEU A 106 -3.30 8.40 -1.10
N TYR A 107 -2.10 7.87 -0.89
CA TYR A 107 -1.89 6.61 -0.18
C TYR A 107 -1.47 6.92 1.24
N ARG A 108 -2.08 6.23 2.21
CA ARG A 108 -1.74 6.34 3.63
C ARG A 108 -2.00 5.03 4.37
N ALA A 109 -1.26 4.79 5.45
CA ALA A 109 -1.60 3.74 6.41
C ALA A 109 -2.44 4.34 7.55
N VAL A 110 -3.67 3.84 7.75
CA VAL A 110 -4.56 4.26 8.83
C VAL A 110 -5.20 3.03 9.46
N ASN A 111 -5.13 2.93 10.79
CA ASN A 111 -5.71 1.82 11.56
C ASN A 111 -5.23 0.43 11.09
N GLY A 112 -3.94 0.30 10.76
CA GLY A 112 -3.35 -0.97 10.29
C GLY A 112 -3.76 -1.35 8.87
N ARG A 113 -4.26 -0.40 8.06
CA ARG A 113 -4.73 -0.63 6.69
C ARG A 113 -4.13 0.38 5.74
N LEU A 114 -3.82 -0.07 4.54
CA LEU A 114 -3.49 0.78 3.42
C LEU A 114 -4.78 1.30 2.78
N GLU A 115 -4.96 2.62 2.79
CA GLU A 115 -6.05 3.30 2.12
C GLU A 115 -5.51 4.09 0.93
N ARG A 116 -6.29 4.09 -0.16
CA ARG A 116 -6.15 5.02 -1.28
C ARG A 116 -7.35 5.96 -1.28
N LEU A 117 -7.09 7.24 -1.09
CA LEU A 117 -8.08 8.30 -1.24
C LEU A 117 -7.96 8.90 -2.63
N GLN A 118 -9.09 9.31 -3.21
CA GLN A 118 -9.10 10.05 -4.47
C GLN A 118 -10.07 11.22 -4.44
N SER A 119 -9.66 12.31 -5.08
CA SER A 119 -10.52 13.48 -5.32
C SER A 119 -11.54 13.22 -6.44
N ALA A 120 -12.53 14.10 -6.54
CA ALA A 120 -13.29 14.29 -7.77
C ALA A 120 -12.36 14.70 -8.94
N PRO A 121 -12.75 14.49 -10.20
CA PRO A 121 -12.02 15.01 -11.35
C PRO A 121 -11.96 16.54 -11.35
N ILE A 122 -10.79 17.09 -11.68
CA ILE A 122 -10.44 18.50 -11.57
C ILE A 122 -10.01 19.03 -12.94
N THR A 123 -10.58 20.13 -13.39
CA THR A 123 -10.28 20.70 -14.72
C THR A 123 -9.55 22.04 -14.67
N ASN A 124 -9.33 22.59 -13.46
CA ASN A 124 -8.67 23.87 -13.26
C ASN A 124 -7.70 23.84 -12.07
N ARG A 125 -6.76 24.79 -12.05
CA ARG A 125 -5.68 24.82 -11.04
C ARG A 125 -6.13 25.28 -9.66
N SER A 126 -7.19 26.09 -9.55
CA SER A 126 -7.73 26.51 -8.25
C SER A 126 -8.33 25.33 -7.49
N ASP A 127 -9.13 24.52 -8.17
CA ASP A 127 -9.75 23.33 -7.58
C ASP A 127 -8.71 22.26 -7.28
N LEU A 128 -7.64 22.17 -8.08
CA LEU A 128 -6.50 21.30 -7.79
C LEU A 128 -5.86 21.65 -6.44
N ARG A 129 -5.62 22.93 -6.19
CA ARG A 129 -5.07 23.40 -4.90
C ARG A 129 -6.01 23.02 -3.75
N GLY A 130 -7.31 23.29 -3.89
CA GLY A 130 -8.30 22.91 -2.89
C GLY A 130 -8.38 21.40 -2.63
N ALA A 131 -8.28 20.57 -3.68
CA ALA A 131 -8.27 19.12 -3.57
C ALA A 131 -7.02 18.58 -2.87
N LEU A 132 -5.84 19.13 -3.18
CA LEU A 132 -4.60 18.83 -2.48
C LEU A 132 -4.72 19.13 -0.98
N ASP A 133 -5.19 20.34 -0.64
CA ASP A 133 -5.36 20.75 0.76
C ASP A 133 -6.38 19.87 1.49
N ASN A 134 -7.51 19.53 0.84
CA ASN A 134 -8.52 18.63 1.37
C ASN A 134 -7.94 17.24 1.70
N LEU A 135 -7.19 16.63 0.77
CA LEU A 135 -6.61 15.31 1.00
C LEU A 135 -5.53 15.33 2.09
N ARG A 136 -4.72 16.40 2.18
CA ARG A 136 -3.76 16.58 3.29
C ARG A 136 -4.46 16.66 4.65
N GLN A 137 -5.64 17.27 4.71
CA GLN A 137 -6.43 17.43 5.94
C GLN A 137 -7.32 16.22 6.27
N GLY A 138 -7.19 15.10 5.55
CA GLY A 138 -7.89 13.85 5.86
C GLY A 138 -8.86 13.37 4.78
N GLY A 139 -9.17 14.21 3.79
CA GLY A 139 -9.94 13.82 2.60
C GLY A 139 -11.45 13.84 2.78
N ALA A 140 -12.01 14.93 3.31
CA ALA A 140 -13.47 15.05 3.44
C ALA A 140 -14.16 14.93 2.07
N ASN A 141 -15.13 14.03 1.96
CA ASN A 141 -15.85 13.67 0.71
C ASN A 141 -14.96 13.05 -0.39
N ALA A 142 -13.71 12.67 -0.08
CA ALA A 142 -12.90 11.88 -0.99
C ALA A 142 -13.41 10.43 -1.04
N ALA A 143 -13.32 9.79 -2.20
CA ALA A 143 -13.60 8.36 -2.29
C ALA A 143 -12.43 7.59 -1.66
N VAL A 144 -12.72 6.66 -0.75
CA VAL A 144 -11.73 5.88 0.01
C VAL A 144 -11.79 4.41 -0.39
N TYR A 145 -10.65 3.87 -0.82
CA TYR A 145 -10.49 2.46 -1.17
C TYR A 145 -9.55 1.79 -0.18
N LYS A 146 -9.98 0.67 0.40
CA LYS A 146 -9.14 -0.17 1.26
C LYS A 146 -8.39 -1.13 0.36
N LEU A 147 -7.06 -1.08 0.38
CA LEU A 147 -6.23 -1.86 -0.54
C LEU A 147 -5.62 -3.10 0.12
N ALA A 148 -5.17 -2.97 1.37
CA ALA A 148 -4.57 -4.07 2.11
C ALA A 148 -4.72 -3.86 3.63
N ASP A 149 -4.82 -4.95 4.37
CA ASP A 149 -4.81 -4.98 5.82
C ASP A 149 -3.42 -5.31 6.38
N ALA A 150 -3.26 -5.21 7.70
CA ALA A 150 -2.02 -5.46 8.43
C ALA A 150 -0.82 -4.63 7.95
N VAL A 151 -1.08 -3.41 7.47
CA VAL A 151 -0.08 -2.44 7.04
C VAL A 151 0.23 -1.50 8.19
N ASP A 152 1.41 -1.65 8.77
CA ASP A 152 1.87 -0.91 9.94
C ASP A 152 2.43 0.47 9.61
N GLY A 153 2.87 0.66 8.37
CA GLY A 153 3.40 1.93 7.92
C GLY A 153 3.70 1.91 6.43
N ILE A 154 3.85 3.10 5.88
CA ILE A 154 4.28 3.31 4.50
C ILE A 154 5.38 4.34 4.47
N ALA A 155 6.23 4.27 3.45
CA ALA A 155 7.21 5.30 3.14
C ALA A 155 7.29 5.40 1.62
N ALA A 156 7.57 6.59 1.10
CA ALA A 156 7.78 6.78 -0.32
C ALA A 156 9.02 7.63 -0.59
N ARG A 157 9.47 7.60 -1.84
CA ARG A 157 10.51 8.49 -2.36
C ARG A 157 10.37 8.57 -3.88
N ALA A 158 10.79 9.68 -4.47
CA ALA A 158 10.75 9.89 -5.91
C ALA A 158 12.15 10.12 -6.46
N TRP A 159 12.44 9.55 -7.64
CA TRP A 159 13.68 9.80 -8.35
C TRP A 159 13.51 11.01 -9.27
N ILE A 160 14.32 12.04 -9.04
CA ILE A 160 14.38 13.24 -9.88
C ILE A 160 15.62 13.18 -10.78
N GLU A 161 15.48 13.40 -12.07
CA GLU A 161 16.60 13.52 -13.01
C GLU A 161 16.91 14.99 -13.31
N PRO A 162 18.19 15.45 -13.24
CA PRO A 162 19.44 14.70 -13.04
C PRO A 162 19.90 14.48 -11.58
N GLY A 163 19.03 14.63 -10.57
CA GLY A 163 19.38 14.60 -9.14
C GLY A 163 19.57 13.20 -8.52
N GLY A 164 18.47 12.55 -8.15
CA GLY A 164 18.47 11.27 -7.41
C GLY A 164 17.19 11.03 -6.62
N TRP A 165 17.22 10.07 -5.70
CA TRP A 165 16.11 9.77 -4.79
C TRP A 165 15.88 10.91 -3.78
N MET A 166 14.62 11.34 -3.65
CA MET A 166 14.16 12.34 -2.70
C MET A 166 12.94 11.81 -1.95
N ASP A 167 12.96 11.91 -0.63
CA ASP A 167 11.95 11.37 0.29
C ASP A 167 11.15 12.46 1.00
N ASN A 168 11.35 13.72 0.61
CA ASN A 168 10.72 14.86 1.24
C ASN A 168 10.21 15.86 0.20
N THR A 169 8.97 16.31 0.40
CA THR A 169 8.28 17.23 -0.52
C THR A 169 9.05 18.54 -0.73
N GLY A 170 9.74 19.04 0.30
CA GLY A 170 10.54 20.27 0.21
C GLY A 170 11.66 20.16 -0.82
N ALA A 171 12.54 19.15 -0.70
CA ALA A 171 13.62 18.91 -1.65
C ALA A 171 13.10 18.58 -3.05
N LEU A 172 12.01 17.81 -3.14
CA LEU A 172 11.36 17.51 -4.41
C LEU A 172 10.89 18.78 -5.12
N SER A 173 10.24 19.69 -4.38
CA SER A 173 9.77 20.96 -4.91
C SER A 173 10.90 21.89 -5.33
N ALA A 174 11.98 21.97 -4.53
CA ALA A 174 13.15 22.78 -4.83
C ALA A 174 13.92 22.25 -6.05
N ALA A 175 13.98 20.94 -6.22
CA ALA A 175 14.65 20.30 -7.36
C ALA A 175 13.87 20.49 -8.66
N LEU A 176 12.54 20.35 -8.61
CA LEU A 176 11.69 20.55 -9.79
C LEU A 176 11.52 22.04 -10.13
N PHE A 177 11.40 22.90 -9.12
CA PHE A 177 11.08 24.33 -9.28
C PHE A 177 11.96 25.21 -8.35
N PRO A 178 13.24 25.41 -8.69
CA PRO A 178 14.16 26.20 -7.87
C PRO A 178 13.76 27.69 -7.77
N GLY A 179 13.06 28.21 -8.78
CA GLY A 179 12.51 29.57 -8.80
C GLY A 179 11.17 29.73 -8.05
N GLY A 180 10.71 28.67 -7.38
CA GLY A 180 9.41 28.60 -6.74
C GLY A 180 8.36 27.91 -7.61
N SER A 181 7.39 27.29 -6.95
CA SER A 181 6.22 26.68 -7.56
C SER A 181 4.97 27.21 -6.88
N ASN A 182 3.79 26.90 -7.40
CA ASN A 182 2.52 27.22 -6.74
C ASN A 182 2.24 26.32 -5.51
N THR A 183 3.31 25.91 -4.82
CA THR A 183 3.37 24.90 -3.77
C THR A 183 3.27 25.46 -2.37
N THR A 184 2.06 25.59 -1.82
CA THR A 184 1.90 25.81 -0.37
C THR A 184 2.41 24.58 0.39
N THR A 185 3.64 24.65 0.90
CA THR A 185 4.23 23.59 1.73
C THR A 185 3.81 23.76 3.20
N LEU A 186 3.88 22.69 4.00
CA LEU A 186 3.62 22.78 5.46
C LEU A 186 4.58 23.77 6.16
N ALA A 187 5.77 24.00 5.60
CA ALA A 187 6.72 25.02 6.06
C ALA A 187 6.29 26.47 5.71
N GLU A 188 5.50 26.65 4.64
CA GLU A 188 4.91 27.96 4.29
C GLU A 188 3.70 28.29 5.18
N LEU A 189 2.94 27.29 5.62
CA LEU A 189 1.82 27.47 6.56
C LEU A 189 2.28 27.88 7.96
N SER A 190 3.46 27.43 8.41
CA SER A 190 4.05 27.87 9.68
C SER A 190 4.69 29.26 9.61
N SER A 191 5.02 29.76 8.40
CA SER A 191 5.60 31.08 8.16
C SER A 191 4.58 32.15 7.74
N ALA A 192 3.34 31.75 7.38
CA ALA A 192 2.26 32.66 6.97
C ALA A 192 1.74 33.61 8.08
N SER A 193 2.30 33.59 9.29
CA SER A 193 1.96 34.52 10.38
C SER A 193 2.79 35.81 10.40
N ALA A 194 3.78 35.97 9.50
CA ALA A 194 4.56 37.20 9.42
C ALA A 194 4.88 37.59 7.97
N ALA A 195 4.60 38.86 7.66
CA ALA A 195 4.99 39.62 6.48
C ALA A 195 4.10 39.51 5.21
N SER A 196 3.11 40.39 5.14
CA SER A 196 2.65 40.98 3.88
C SER A 196 3.75 41.87 3.30
N ALA A 197 4.57 41.33 2.40
CA ALA A 197 5.42 42.11 1.51
C ALA A 197 5.01 41.84 0.07
N SER A 198 4.35 42.82 -0.54
CA SER A 198 3.98 42.83 -1.95
C SER A 198 5.25 42.85 -2.82
N ALA A 199 5.69 41.69 -3.28
CA ALA A 199 6.60 41.60 -4.41
C ALA A 199 5.77 41.68 -5.70
N VAL A 200 6.17 42.58 -6.60
CA VAL A 200 5.67 42.65 -7.98
C VAL A 200 5.79 41.25 -8.57
N ALA A 201 4.65 40.58 -8.81
CA ALA A 201 4.60 39.30 -9.48
C ALA A 201 5.06 39.52 -10.93
N ALA A 202 6.37 39.44 -11.18
CA ALA A 202 6.84 39.11 -12.50
C ALA A 202 6.09 37.82 -12.90
N THR A 203 5.38 37.85 -14.02
CA THR A 203 4.69 36.70 -14.60
C THR A 203 5.74 35.71 -15.15
N SER A 204 6.63 35.22 -14.28
CA SER A 204 7.57 34.17 -14.60
C SER A 204 6.75 32.90 -14.80
N VAL A 205 6.77 32.39 -16.03
CA VAL A 205 6.21 31.08 -16.35
C VAL A 205 6.94 30.05 -15.47
N VAL A 206 6.19 29.40 -14.58
CA VAL A 206 6.71 28.36 -13.68
C VAL A 206 6.93 27.10 -14.51
N VAL A 207 8.17 26.87 -14.95
CA VAL A 207 8.57 25.71 -15.75
C VAL A 207 9.44 24.78 -14.90
N PRO A 208 9.20 23.46 -14.89
CA PRO A 208 10.06 22.52 -14.19
C PRO A 208 11.44 22.45 -14.84
N VAL A 209 12.50 22.39 -14.03
CA VAL A 209 13.89 22.24 -14.50
C VAL A 209 14.40 20.80 -14.43
N ALA A 210 13.58 19.89 -13.89
CA ALA A 210 13.90 18.49 -13.67
C ALA A 210 12.65 17.63 -13.89
N THR A 211 12.83 16.31 -14.01
CA THR A 211 11.74 15.37 -14.25
C THR A 211 11.63 14.35 -13.13
N VAL A 212 10.40 13.97 -12.77
CA VAL A 212 10.15 12.81 -11.91
C VAL A 212 10.20 11.58 -12.81
N ARG A 213 11.20 10.69 -12.63
CA ARG A 213 11.35 9.46 -13.45
C ARG A 213 10.81 8.20 -12.80
N ALA A 214 10.79 8.18 -11.47
CA ALA A 214 10.29 7.03 -10.73
C ALA A 214 9.70 7.46 -9.39
N VAL A 215 8.76 6.66 -8.88
CA VAL A 215 8.26 6.76 -7.51
C VAL A 215 8.37 5.38 -6.88
N GLU A 216 8.99 5.31 -5.71
CA GLU A 216 9.07 4.12 -4.88
C GLU A 216 8.03 4.20 -3.75
N LEU A 217 7.26 3.13 -3.58
CA LEU A 217 6.39 2.92 -2.43
C LEU A 217 6.87 1.71 -1.63
N ALA A 218 7.20 1.94 -0.36
CA ALA A 218 7.53 0.91 0.61
C ALA A 218 6.39 0.74 1.62
N LEU A 219 6.02 -0.50 1.90
CA LEU A 219 4.98 -0.89 2.84
C LEU A 219 5.60 -1.78 3.93
N LEU A 220 5.29 -1.50 5.20
CA LEU A 220 5.62 -2.36 6.33
C LEU A 220 4.39 -3.19 6.66
N VAL A 221 4.43 -4.50 6.40
CA VAL A 221 3.27 -5.39 6.50
C VAL A 221 3.54 -6.52 7.48
N ARG A 222 2.64 -6.74 8.43
CA ARG A 222 2.68 -7.94 9.28
C ARG A 222 2.03 -9.10 8.54
N MET A 223 2.75 -10.21 8.36
CA MET A 223 2.21 -11.41 7.70
C MET A 223 1.46 -12.34 8.68
N THR A 224 1.78 -12.26 9.97
CA THR A 224 1.12 -13.00 11.04
C THR A 224 0.84 -12.06 12.22
N PRO A 225 -0.17 -12.34 13.07
CA PRO A 225 -0.55 -11.44 14.17
C PRO A 225 0.57 -11.12 15.17
N GLN A 226 1.48 -12.07 15.39
CA GLN A 226 2.62 -11.92 16.33
C GLN A 226 3.97 -11.76 15.60
N GLY A 227 3.95 -11.68 14.27
CA GLY A 227 5.17 -11.60 13.45
C GLY A 227 5.76 -10.19 13.43
N THR A 228 7.06 -10.11 13.18
CA THR A 228 7.73 -8.84 12.88
C THR A 228 7.23 -8.30 11.53
N PRO A 229 6.98 -6.98 11.39
CA PRO A 229 6.61 -6.40 10.11
C PRO A 229 7.71 -6.63 9.06
N GLN A 230 7.32 -7.00 7.86
CA GLN A 230 8.20 -7.17 6.71
C GLN A 230 8.07 -5.97 5.77
N ARG A 231 9.20 -5.52 5.22
CA ARG A 231 9.23 -4.42 4.26
C ARG A 231 9.08 -4.96 2.84
N PHE A 232 8.05 -4.48 2.15
CA PHE A 232 7.84 -4.69 0.72
C PHE A 232 8.04 -3.36 0.00
N THR A 233 8.63 -3.38 -1.18
CA THR A 233 8.93 -2.17 -1.95
C THR A 233 8.56 -2.38 -3.41
N ARG A 234 7.98 -1.35 -4.03
CA ARG A 234 7.73 -1.28 -5.46
C ARG A 234 8.23 0.04 -6.01
N ILE A 235 9.00 -0.02 -7.10
CA ILE A 235 9.40 1.15 -7.88
C ILE A 235 8.54 1.17 -9.14
N CYS A 236 7.83 2.27 -9.33
CA CYS A 236 7.09 2.57 -10.55
C CYS A 236 7.89 3.60 -11.38
N MET A 237 8.04 3.32 -12.67
CA MET A 237 8.56 4.30 -13.63
C MET A 237 7.41 5.20 -14.08
N THR A 238 7.61 6.51 -14.04
CA THR A 238 6.61 7.49 -14.47
C THR A 238 6.56 7.56 -15.99
N GLY A 239 5.42 7.96 -16.56
CA GLY A 239 5.26 8.18 -18.00
C GLY A 239 5.79 9.52 -18.52
N LEU A 240 6.59 10.23 -17.73
CA LEU A 240 7.07 11.60 -17.96
C LEU A 240 8.48 11.66 -18.55
#